data_AF-A0A3S2Q0Y9-F1
#
_entry.id   AF-A0A3S2Q0Y9-F1
#
_cell.length_a   1.000
_cell.length_b   1.000
_cell.length_c   1.000
_cell.angle_alpha   90.00
_cell.angle_beta   90.00
_cell.angle_gamma   90.00
#
_symmetry.space_group_name_H-M   'P 1'
#
loop_
_entity.id
_entity.type
_entity.pdbx_description
1 polymer ?
#
loop_
_entity_poly.entity_id
_entity_poly.type
_entity_poly.pdbx_seq_one_letter_code
_entity_poly.pdbx_strand_id
1 'polypeptide(L)'
;MMESLGKLAFEQLQKGNLIFYESDLTECGIDIRAASVYSGVFTQIFREERGLYQDKVFCFIHLSVQEFLAALHVHLTFINSGTNLMEEQKKSWLSELFKSTPVQFYQSAVNAALQSPNGHLDLFLRFLLGLSLQTNQSLLRGLQTQTGSSSQTNQETVQFIKKKINEDLSAEKSINMFHCLNELNDGSLVEKIQQVLRSGHLSTDKLSPAQ
;
A
#
# COMPACT_ATOMS: atom_id res chain seq x y z
N MET A 1 -8.39 -3.53 -18.29
CA MET A 1 -7.41 -2.45 -18.54
C MET A 1 -6.81 -1.91 -17.25
N MET A 2 -7.60 -1.27 -16.37
CA MET A 2 -7.12 -0.82 -15.06
C MET A 2 -6.62 -1.98 -14.18
N GLU A 3 -7.25 -3.15 -14.31
CA GLU A 3 -6.85 -4.39 -13.60
C GLU A 3 -5.43 -4.83 -13.93
N SER A 4 -5.08 -4.98 -15.21
CA SER A 4 -3.73 -5.39 -15.65
C SER A 4 -2.64 -4.41 -15.19
N LEU A 5 -2.92 -3.12 -15.28
CA LEU A 5 -1.98 -2.07 -14.87
C LEU A 5 -1.79 -2.04 -13.36
N GLY A 6 -2.87 -2.18 -12.59
CA GLY A 6 -2.80 -2.26 -11.14
C GLY A 6 -2.12 -3.54 -10.66
N LYS A 7 -2.33 -4.67 -11.36
CA LYS A 7 -1.60 -5.93 -11.13
C LYS A 7 -0.10 -5.74 -11.32
N LEU A 8 0.31 -5.15 -12.45
CA LEU A 8 1.72 -4.82 -12.71
C LEU A 8 2.30 -3.93 -11.62
N ALA A 9 1.58 -2.87 -11.25
CA ALA A 9 2.01 -1.94 -10.22
C ALA A 9 2.25 -2.66 -8.89
N PHE A 10 1.34 -3.54 -8.48
CA PHE A 10 1.45 -4.32 -7.26
C PHE A 10 2.59 -5.33 -7.30
N GLU A 11 2.73 -6.11 -8.38
CA GLU A 11 3.79 -7.11 -8.50
C GLU A 11 5.18 -6.48 -8.51
N GLN A 12 5.37 -5.38 -9.23
CA GLN A 12 6.65 -4.67 -9.24
C GLN A 12 6.91 -3.97 -7.90
N LEU A 13 5.86 -3.47 -7.22
CA LEU A 13 6.00 -2.89 -5.89
C LEU A 13 6.44 -3.95 -4.87
N GLN A 14 5.83 -5.14 -4.87
CA GLN A 14 6.21 -6.27 -4.01
C GLN A 14 7.65 -6.73 -4.24
N LYS A 15 8.12 -6.70 -5.50
CA LYS A 15 9.51 -7.02 -5.86
C LYS A 15 10.50 -5.89 -5.48
N GLY A 16 10.03 -4.69 -5.15
CA GLY A 16 10.87 -3.50 -4.95
C GLY A 16 11.47 -2.96 -6.26
N ASN A 17 10.87 -3.30 -7.40
CA ASN A 17 11.36 -2.92 -8.72
C ASN A 17 10.78 -1.57 -9.16
N LEU A 18 11.65 -0.64 -9.51
CA LEU A 18 11.29 0.64 -10.15
C LEU A 18 11.28 0.55 -11.68
N ILE A 19 12.04 -0.39 -12.23
CA ILE A 19 12.19 -0.62 -13.67
C ILE A 19 11.77 -2.06 -13.95
N PHE A 20 10.99 -2.25 -15.00
CA PHE A 20 10.47 -3.54 -15.46
C PHE A 20 10.58 -3.66 -16.98
N TYR A 21 10.44 -4.87 -17.51
CA TYR A 21 10.71 -5.21 -18.91
C TYR A 21 9.43 -5.53 -19.68
N GLU A 22 9.55 -5.72 -21.00
CA GLU A 22 8.43 -6.17 -21.84
C GLU A 22 7.81 -7.48 -21.34
N SER A 23 8.60 -8.38 -20.76
CA SER A 23 8.11 -9.63 -20.17
C SER A 23 7.12 -9.39 -19.03
N ASP A 24 7.42 -8.44 -18.12
CA ASP A 24 6.53 -8.11 -16.99
C ASP A 24 5.19 -7.54 -17.48
N LEU A 25 5.21 -6.75 -18.57
CA LEU A 25 3.99 -6.26 -19.22
C LEU A 25 3.15 -7.42 -19.75
N THR A 26 3.77 -8.36 -20.46
CA THR A 26 3.06 -9.51 -21.05
C THR A 26 2.48 -10.45 -19.99
N GLU A 27 3.18 -10.67 -18.88
CA GLU A 27 2.70 -11.47 -17.74
C GLU A 27 1.47 -10.84 -17.06
N CYS A 28 1.35 -9.51 -17.12
CA CYS A 28 0.18 -8.77 -16.66
C CYS A 28 -0.91 -8.63 -17.74
N GLY A 29 -0.71 -9.19 -18.94
CA GLY A 29 -1.66 -9.13 -20.05
C GLY A 29 -1.70 -7.78 -20.77
N ILE A 30 -0.62 -7.00 -20.70
CA ILE A 30 -0.50 -5.71 -21.38
C ILE A 30 0.25 -5.92 -22.70
N ASP A 31 -0.42 -5.65 -23.83
CA ASP A 31 0.24 -5.63 -25.15
C ASP A 31 1.26 -4.47 -25.19
N ILE A 32 2.47 -4.74 -25.65
CA ILE A 32 3.54 -3.77 -25.85
C ILE A 32 3.07 -2.62 -26.76
N ARG A 33 2.18 -2.88 -27.74
CA ARG A 33 1.61 -1.82 -28.58
C ARG A 33 0.63 -0.92 -27.81
N ALA A 34 0.01 -1.45 -26.76
CA ALA A 34 -0.81 -0.66 -25.84
C ALA A 34 0.08 0.14 -24.86
N ALA A 35 1.31 -0.28 -24.58
CA ALA A 35 2.28 0.48 -23.77
C ALA A 35 2.48 1.93 -24.26
N SER A 36 2.51 2.13 -25.58
CA SER A 36 2.59 3.47 -26.21
C SER A 36 1.40 4.37 -25.84
N VAL A 37 0.22 3.79 -25.63
CA VAL A 37 -1.00 4.49 -25.22
C VAL A 37 -0.94 4.93 -23.76
N TYR A 38 -0.10 4.27 -22.95
CA TYR A 38 0.06 4.53 -21.52
C TYR A 38 1.18 5.53 -21.18
N SER A 39 1.65 6.34 -22.14
CA SER A 39 2.73 7.32 -21.92
C SER A 39 2.44 8.37 -20.83
N GLY A 40 1.20 8.45 -20.33
CA GLY A 40 0.79 9.25 -19.17
C GLY A 40 0.75 8.51 -17.83
N VAL A 41 1.09 7.21 -17.78
CA VAL A 41 1.12 6.40 -16.56
C VAL A 41 2.50 5.81 -16.31
N PHE A 42 3.14 5.28 -17.36
CA PHE A 42 4.51 4.78 -17.30
C PHE A 42 5.24 5.15 -18.59
N THR A 43 6.54 5.39 -18.47
CA THR A 43 7.39 5.81 -19.58
C THR A 43 8.21 4.63 -20.08
N GLN A 44 8.38 4.57 -21.40
CA GLN A 44 9.33 3.68 -22.04
C GLN A 44 10.69 4.36 -22.10
N ILE A 45 11.71 3.69 -21.58
CA ILE A 45 13.10 4.13 -21.59
C ILE A 45 13.89 3.12 -22.41
N PHE A 46 14.81 3.60 -23.25
CA PHE A 46 15.75 2.74 -23.95
C PHE A 46 16.99 2.57 -23.10
N ARG A 47 17.33 1.33 -22.77
CA ARG A 47 18.62 1.00 -22.15
C ARG A 47 19.57 0.55 -23.26
N GLU A 48 20.58 1.38 -23.51
CA GLU A 48 21.61 1.10 -24.51
C GLU A 48 22.81 0.43 -23.83
N GLU A 49 22.96 -0.88 -24.02
CA GLU A 49 24.19 -1.58 -23.65
C GLU A 49 25.19 -1.53 -24.82
N ARG A 50 26.49 -1.51 -24.51
CA ARG A 50 27.57 -1.32 -25.50
C ARG A 50 27.53 -2.42 -26.58
N GLY A 51 26.83 -2.13 -27.69
CA GLY A 51 26.82 -2.92 -28.91
C GLY A 51 25.57 -3.79 -29.09
N LEU A 52 24.67 -3.29 -29.95
CA LEU A 52 23.65 -4.01 -30.74
C LEU A 52 22.28 -4.33 -30.12
N TYR A 53 22.08 -4.27 -28.80
CA TYR A 53 20.76 -4.47 -28.18
C TYR A 53 20.31 -3.22 -27.40
N GLN A 54 19.19 -2.63 -27.82
CA GLN A 54 18.44 -1.65 -27.03
C GLN A 54 17.28 -2.38 -26.35
N ASP A 55 17.48 -2.78 -25.10
CA ASP A 55 16.38 -3.33 -24.32
C ASP A 55 15.42 -2.19 -23.95
N LYS A 56 14.15 -2.39 -24.29
CA LYS A 56 13.09 -1.50 -23.82
C LYS A 56 12.80 -1.82 -22.38
N VAL A 57 13.01 -0.83 -21.54
CA VAL A 57 12.64 -0.88 -20.12
C VAL A 57 11.55 0.14 -19.86
N PHE A 58 10.79 -0.09 -18.81
CA PHE A 58 9.65 0.73 -18.46
C PHE A 58 9.71 1.08 -16.99
N CYS A 59 9.22 2.26 -16.63
CA CYS A 59 8.99 2.63 -15.24
C CYS A 59 7.73 3.48 -15.13
N PHE A 60 7.05 3.42 -13.99
CA PHE A 60 5.96 4.36 -13.71
C PHE A 60 6.51 5.80 -13.72
N ILE A 61 5.68 6.75 -14.15
CA ILE A 61 6.09 8.18 -14.20
C ILE A 61 6.47 8.68 -12.81
N HIS A 62 5.77 8.20 -11.78
CA HIS A 62 6.06 8.52 -10.40
C HIS A 62 5.73 7.33 -9.49
N LEU A 63 6.54 7.12 -8.45
CA LEU A 63 6.38 6.01 -7.52
C LEU A 63 5.00 6.05 -6.82
N SER A 64 4.51 7.23 -6.44
CA SER A 64 3.18 7.35 -5.84
C SER A 64 2.04 6.91 -6.76
N VAL A 65 2.22 7.01 -8.08
CA VAL A 65 1.23 6.51 -9.07
C VAL A 65 1.24 4.99 -9.07
N GLN A 66 2.43 4.38 -9.06
CA GLN A 66 2.58 2.93 -8.90
C GLN A 66 1.93 2.45 -7.60
N GLU A 67 2.26 3.07 -6.47
CA GLU A 67 1.75 2.68 -5.16
C GLU A 67 0.23 2.85 -5.05
N PHE A 68 -0.32 3.93 -5.60
CA PHE A 68 -1.77 4.12 -5.66
C PHE A 68 -2.46 3.06 -6.52
N LEU A 69 -1.94 2.78 -7.72
CA LEU A 69 -2.50 1.75 -8.62
C LEU A 69 -2.41 0.35 -7.99
N ALA A 70 -1.32 0.06 -7.30
CA ALA A 70 -1.16 -1.16 -6.53
C ALA A 70 -2.21 -1.24 -5.41
N ALA A 71 -2.38 -0.17 -4.61
CA ALA A 71 -3.36 -0.13 -3.53
C ALA A 71 -4.79 -0.31 -4.05
N LEU A 72 -5.11 0.34 -5.17
CA LEU A 72 -6.40 0.20 -5.83
C LEU A 72 -6.64 -1.23 -6.33
N HIS A 73 -5.63 -1.86 -6.94
CA HIS A 73 -5.71 -3.25 -7.38
C HIS A 73 -5.96 -4.21 -6.23
N VAL A 74 -5.20 -4.09 -5.14
CA VAL A 74 -5.34 -4.92 -3.95
C VAL A 74 -6.70 -4.73 -3.31
N HIS A 75 -7.15 -3.48 -3.17
CA HIS A 75 -8.48 -3.15 -2.65
C HIS A 75 -9.60 -3.76 -3.50
N LEU A 76 -9.64 -3.49 -4.81
CA LEU A 76 -10.69 -3.99 -5.69
C LEU A 76 -10.69 -5.52 -5.76
N THR A 77 -9.50 -6.15 -5.76
CA THR A 77 -9.39 -7.62 -5.74
C THR A 77 -10.04 -8.19 -4.49
N PHE A 78 -9.74 -7.63 -3.32
CA PHE A 78 -10.34 -8.08 -2.06
C PHE A 78 -11.84 -7.85 -2.03
N ILE A 79 -12.32 -6.66 -2.40
CA ILE A 79 -13.75 -6.31 -2.34
C ILE A 79 -14.58 -7.14 -3.34
N ASN A 80 -14.06 -7.37 -4.54
CA ASN A 80 -14.81 -8.04 -5.61
C ASN A 80 -14.76 -9.56 -5.52
N SER A 81 -13.67 -10.15 -5.00
CA SER A 81 -13.47 -11.62 -4.97
C SER A 81 -13.32 -12.22 -3.56
N GLY A 82 -12.92 -11.41 -2.58
CA GLY A 82 -12.53 -11.85 -1.23
C GLY A 82 -11.08 -12.33 -1.13
N THR A 83 -10.29 -12.20 -2.19
CA THR A 83 -8.89 -12.65 -2.21
C THR A 83 -8.00 -11.64 -1.50
N ASN A 84 -7.31 -12.08 -0.44
CA ASN A 84 -6.35 -11.25 0.28
C ASN A 84 -4.95 -11.40 -0.33
N LEU A 85 -4.55 -10.44 -1.17
CA LEU A 85 -3.21 -10.41 -1.78
C LEU A 85 -2.10 -10.03 -0.80
N MET A 86 -2.44 -9.53 0.40
CA MET A 86 -1.49 -9.13 1.44
C MET A 86 -1.18 -10.24 2.44
N GLU A 87 -1.81 -11.41 2.29
CA GLU A 87 -1.54 -12.58 3.13
C GLU A 87 -0.23 -13.24 2.68
N GLU A 88 0.73 -13.41 3.59
CA GLU A 88 1.96 -14.15 3.30
C GLU A 88 1.62 -15.55 2.75
N GLN A 89 2.33 -15.99 1.71
CA GLN A 89 2.13 -17.25 0.98
C GLN A 89 2.35 -18.53 1.81
N LYS A 90 1.82 -18.65 3.02
CA LYS A 90 1.42 -19.94 3.55
C LYS A 90 0.13 -20.34 2.85
N LYS A 91 0.26 -20.76 1.58
CA LYS A 91 -0.75 -21.50 0.83
C LYS A 91 -0.97 -22.85 1.51
N SER A 92 -1.54 -22.82 2.70
CA SER A 92 -2.18 -23.98 3.28
C SER A 92 -3.49 -24.15 2.53
N TRP A 93 -3.86 -25.38 2.19
CA TRP A 93 -5.17 -25.67 1.60
C TRP A 93 -6.33 -25.05 2.41
N LEU A 94 -6.12 -24.79 3.71
CA LEU A 94 -7.06 -24.11 4.58
C LEU A 94 -7.23 -22.60 4.27
N SER A 95 -6.22 -21.88 3.79
CA SER A 95 -6.35 -20.44 3.46
C SER A 95 -7.22 -20.22 2.23
N GLU A 96 -7.27 -21.18 1.30
CA GLU A 96 -8.20 -21.16 0.16
C GLU A 96 -9.65 -21.44 0.58
N LEU A 97 -9.84 -22.13 1.71
CA LEU A 97 -11.16 -22.52 2.22
C LEU A 97 -11.82 -21.41 3.08
N PHE A 98 -11.02 -20.54 3.70
CA PHE A 98 -11.50 -19.45 4.55
C PHE A 98 -11.17 -18.08 3.93
N LYS A 99 -12.21 -17.35 3.48
CA LYS A 99 -12.03 -15.97 3.03
C LYS A 99 -11.64 -15.08 4.21
N SER A 100 -10.57 -14.30 4.03
CA SER A 100 -10.15 -13.26 4.98
C SER A 100 -11.29 -12.27 5.25
N THR A 101 -11.50 -11.89 6.50
CA THR A 101 -12.41 -10.78 6.83
C THR A 101 -11.80 -9.44 6.43
N PRO A 102 -12.59 -8.37 6.22
CA PRO A 102 -12.04 -7.03 5.93
C PRO A 102 -11.04 -6.55 6.99
N VAL A 103 -11.27 -6.90 8.25
CA VAL A 103 -10.36 -6.56 9.36
C VAL A 103 -9.03 -7.29 9.21
N GLN A 104 -9.06 -8.60 8.96
CA GLN A 104 -7.85 -9.40 8.72
C GLN A 104 -7.08 -8.89 7.49
N PHE A 105 -7.79 -8.51 6.43
CA PHE A 105 -7.18 -7.94 5.22
C PHE A 105 -6.35 -6.69 5.51
N TYR A 106 -6.92 -5.69 6.20
CA TYR A 106 -6.16 -4.47 6.54
C TYR A 106 -5.07 -4.74 7.58
N GLN A 107 -5.29 -5.66 8.53
CA GLN A 107 -4.25 -6.06 9.48
C GLN A 107 -3.05 -6.74 8.79
N SER A 108 -3.30 -7.60 7.81
CA SER A 108 -2.24 -8.20 6.99
C SER A 108 -1.46 -7.14 6.23
N ALA A 109 -2.13 -6.14 5.66
CA ALA A 109 -1.46 -5.03 4.98
C ALA A 109 -0.57 -4.19 5.92
N VAL A 110 -1.06 -3.89 7.14
CA VAL A 110 -0.28 -3.20 8.19
C VAL A 110 0.96 -4.02 8.55
N ASN A 111 0.81 -5.33 8.77
CA ASN A 111 1.94 -6.20 9.09
C ASN A 111 2.96 -6.26 7.96
N ALA A 112 2.50 -6.40 6.70
CA ALA A 112 3.37 -6.42 5.53
C ALA A 112 4.20 -5.13 5.41
N ALA A 113 3.60 -3.96 5.65
CA ALA A 113 4.35 -2.71 5.66
C ALA A 113 5.36 -2.63 6.82
N LEU A 114 4.99 -3.09 8.01
CA LEU A 114 5.91 -3.15 9.16
C LEU A 114 7.07 -4.14 8.96
N GLN A 115 6.86 -5.22 8.20
CA GLN A 115 7.90 -6.18 7.83
C GLN A 115 8.77 -5.70 6.66
N SER A 116 8.32 -4.69 5.91
CA SER A 116 9.09 -4.12 4.81
C SER A 116 10.41 -3.52 5.32
N PRO A 117 11.57 -3.96 4.78
CA PRO A 117 12.87 -3.54 5.30
C PRO A 117 13.20 -2.07 4.99
N ASN A 118 12.65 -1.51 3.92
CA ASN A 118 12.96 -0.17 3.41
C ASN A 118 11.73 0.75 3.33
N GLY A 119 10.59 0.34 3.90
CA GLY A 119 9.36 1.14 3.92
C GLY A 119 8.70 1.34 2.54
N HIS A 120 9.08 0.56 1.51
CA HIS A 120 8.51 0.71 0.16
C HIS A 120 7.00 0.42 0.08
N LEU A 121 6.38 -0.07 1.16
CA LEU A 121 4.93 -0.29 1.26
C LEU A 121 4.22 0.80 2.06
N ASP A 122 4.92 1.82 2.56
CA ASP A 122 4.36 2.81 3.48
C ASP A 122 3.29 3.67 2.80
N LEU A 123 3.61 4.28 1.65
CA LEU A 123 2.65 5.11 0.93
C LEU A 123 1.55 4.25 0.27
N PHE A 124 1.88 3.04 -0.20
CA PHE A 124 0.90 2.05 -0.61
C PHE A 124 -0.13 1.75 0.51
N LEU A 125 0.32 1.50 1.73
CA LEU A 125 -0.56 1.19 2.86
C LEU A 125 -1.47 2.39 3.18
N ARG A 126 -0.92 3.60 3.14
CA ARG A 126 -1.69 4.83 3.33
C ARG A 126 -2.81 4.96 2.31
N PHE A 127 -2.52 4.75 1.02
CA PHE A 127 -3.55 4.73 -0.01
C PHE A 127 -4.58 3.62 0.23
N LEU A 128 -4.14 2.41 0.59
CA LEU A 128 -5.02 1.28 0.82
C LEU A 128 -6.03 1.54 1.96
N LEU A 129 -5.56 2.14 3.07
CA LEU A 129 -6.41 2.56 4.18
C LEU A 129 -7.31 3.73 3.79
N GLY A 130 -6.81 4.70 3.02
CA GLY A 130 -7.64 5.78 2.49
C GLY A 130 -8.79 5.25 1.63
N LEU A 131 -8.55 4.23 0.80
CA LEU A 131 -9.58 3.57 -0.02
C LEU A 131 -10.64 2.85 0.83
N SER A 132 -10.33 2.49 2.09
CA SER A 132 -11.29 1.86 3.00
C SER A 132 -12.36 2.84 3.50
N LEU A 133 -12.11 4.15 3.44
CA LEU A 133 -13.07 5.17 3.88
C LEU A 133 -14.33 5.15 2.99
N GLN A 134 -15.50 5.24 3.62
CA GLN A 134 -16.78 5.21 2.93
C GLN A 134 -16.92 6.36 1.92
N THR A 135 -16.36 7.54 2.22
CA THR A 135 -16.31 8.69 1.32
C THR A 135 -15.59 8.35 0.01
N ASN A 136 -14.46 7.65 0.10
CA ASN A 136 -13.66 7.27 -1.06
C ASN A 136 -14.28 6.08 -1.81
N GLN A 137 -14.90 5.13 -1.11
CA GLN A 137 -15.66 4.04 -1.75
C GLN A 137 -16.80 4.57 -2.63
N SER A 138 -17.41 5.70 -2.28
CA SER A 138 -18.47 6.32 -3.10
C SER A 138 -17.98 6.71 -4.51
N LEU A 139 -16.70 7.08 -4.64
CA LEU A 139 -16.05 7.42 -5.90
C LEU A 139 -15.70 6.20 -6.75
N LEU A 140 -15.64 5.02 -6.13
CA LEU A 140 -15.27 3.75 -6.74
C LEU A 140 -16.48 2.86 -7.08
N ARG A 141 -17.71 3.38 -6.92
CA ARG A 141 -18.94 2.62 -7.14
C ARG A 141 -19.02 1.97 -8.54
N GLY A 142 -18.42 2.57 -9.56
CA GLY A 142 -18.34 1.99 -10.92
C GLY A 142 -17.36 0.83 -11.08
N LEU A 143 -16.52 0.57 -10.09
CA LEU A 143 -15.45 -0.43 -10.10
C LEU A 143 -15.64 -1.54 -9.04
N GLN A 144 -16.54 -1.33 -8.07
CA GLN A 144 -16.78 -2.25 -6.96
C GLN A 144 -18.12 -2.97 -7.12
N THR A 145 -18.13 -4.29 -6.88
CA THR A 145 -19.35 -5.09 -6.89
C THR A 145 -20.05 -5.11 -5.53
N GLN A 146 -19.36 -4.72 -4.45
CA GLN A 146 -19.85 -4.70 -3.08
C GLN A 146 -19.31 -3.50 -2.29
N THR A 147 -20.05 -3.06 -1.25
CA THR A 147 -19.53 -2.11 -0.25
C THR A 147 -18.75 -2.91 0.80
N GLY A 148 -17.45 -3.11 0.60
CA GLY A 148 -16.71 -4.10 1.39
C GLY A 148 -15.97 -3.57 2.62
N SER A 149 -15.99 -2.26 2.92
CA SER A 149 -15.45 -1.73 4.18
C SER A 149 -16.49 -0.93 4.96
N SER A 150 -16.61 -1.26 6.26
CA SER A 150 -17.53 -0.65 7.21
C SER A 150 -16.80 0.28 8.19
N SER A 151 -17.52 1.22 8.80
CA SER A 151 -16.96 2.04 9.89
C SER A 151 -16.38 1.19 11.03
N GLN A 152 -16.99 0.03 11.31
CA GLN A 152 -16.52 -0.93 12.31
C GLN A 152 -15.15 -1.50 11.94
N THR A 153 -14.98 -1.90 10.67
CA THR A 153 -13.69 -2.40 10.15
C THR A 153 -12.56 -1.38 10.33
N ASN A 154 -12.84 -0.11 10.04
CA ASN A 154 -11.85 0.97 10.20
C ASN A 154 -11.52 1.19 11.68
N GLN A 155 -12.50 1.15 12.58
CA GLN A 155 -12.26 1.28 14.02
C GLN A 155 -11.38 0.15 14.56
N GLU A 156 -11.64 -1.10 14.16
CA GLU A 156 -10.81 -2.25 14.56
C GLU A 156 -9.38 -2.14 14.00
N THR A 157 -9.25 -1.66 12.77
CA THR A 157 -7.94 -1.40 12.15
C THR A 157 -7.17 -0.29 12.89
N VAL A 158 -7.85 0.79 13.29
CA VAL A 158 -7.29 1.86 14.12
C VAL A 158 -6.77 1.32 15.45
N GLN A 159 -7.55 0.48 16.14
CA GLN A 159 -7.10 -0.12 17.40
C GLN A 159 -5.89 -1.02 17.20
N PHE A 160 -5.85 -1.77 16.09
CA PHE A 160 -4.69 -2.58 15.75
C PHE A 160 -3.43 -1.74 15.49
N ILE A 161 -3.55 -0.64 14.72
CA ILE A 161 -2.43 0.28 14.48
C ILE A 161 -1.94 0.91 15.78
N LYS A 162 -2.85 1.36 16.66
CA LYS A 162 -2.49 1.88 17.99
C LYS A 162 -1.77 0.84 18.84
N LYS A 163 -2.18 -0.42 18.78
CA LYS A 163 -1.48 -1.51 19.44
C LYS A 163 -0.05 -1.65 18.90
N LYS A 164 0.13 -1.62 17.57
CA LYS A 164 1.44 -1.69 16.91
C LYS A 164 2.36 -0.53 17.29
N ILE A 165 1.84 0.69 17.39
CA ILE A 165 2.60 1.86 17.86
C ILE A 165 3.13 1.67 19.28
N ASN A 166 2.40 0.98 20.14
CA ASN A 166 2.83 0.72 21.53
C ASN A 166 3.79 -0.48 21.63
N GLU A 167 4.06 -1.18 20.53
CA GLU A 167 5.16 -2.15 20.42
C GLU A 167 6.47 -1.38 20.12
N ASP A 168 7.63 -2.02 20.33
CA ASP A 168 8.95 -1.42 20.11
C ASP A 168 9.27 -1.25 18.61
N LEU A 169 8.62 -0.29 17.96
CA LEU A 169 8.83 0.07 16.55
C LEU A 169 9.94 1.11 16.39
N SER A 170 10.64 1.08 15.26
CA SER A 170 11.54 2.17 14.89
C SER A 170 10.76 3.49 14.72
N ALA A 171 11.48 4.62 14.79
CA ALA A 171 10.89 5.94 14.62
C ALA A 171 10.19 6.08 13.26
N GLU A 172 10.81 5.59 12.19
CA GLU A 172 10.26 5.65 10.83
C GLU A 172 8.96 4.85 10.71
N LYS A 173 8.92 3.64 11.25
CA LYS A 173 7.71 2.79 11.25
C LYS A 173 6.60 3.42 12.08
N SER A 174 6.95 4.01 13.22
CA SER A 174 5.99 4.74 14.08
C SER A 174 5.39 5.94 13.35
N ILE A 175 6.21 6.72 12.64
CA ILE A 175 5.75 7.84 11.82
C ILE A 175 4.80 7.36 10.72
N ASN A 176 5.12 6.25 10.03
CA ASN A 176 4.21 5.68 9.04
C ASN A 176 2.87 5.28 9.67
N MET A 177 2.87 4.61 10.83
CA MET A 177 1.64 4.25 11.55
C MET A 177 0.80 5.48 11.94
N PHE A 178 1.44 6.61 12.29
CA PHE A 178 0.73 7.86 12.55
C PHE A 178 0.09 8.42 11.28
N HIS A 179 0.77 8.35 10.14
CA HIS A 179 0.17 8.71 8.86
C HIS A 179 -1.02 7.81 8.55
N CYS A 180 -0.92 6.50 8.77
CA CYS A 180 -2.04 5.57 8.59
C CYS A 180 -3.26 5.92 9.47
N LEU A 181 -3.06 6.35 10.72
CA LEU A 181 -4.15 6.84 11.56
C LEU A 181 -4.82 8.09 10.97
N ASN A 182 -4.04 9.02 10.44
CA ASN A 182 -4.57 10.22 9.77
C ASN A 182 -5.39 9.86 8.52
N GLU A 183 -4.92 8.92 7.69
CA GLU A 183 -5.69 8.45 6.51
C GLU A 183 -7.03 7.81 6.92
N LEU A 184 -7.13 7.26 8.14
CA LEU A 184 -8.37 6.71 8.71
C LEU A 184 -9.21 7.74 9.47
N ASN A 185 -8.85 9.03 9.39
CA ASN A 185 -9.46 10.14 10.14
C ASN A 185 -9.41 9.99 11.68
N ASP A 186 -8.42 9.25 12.22
CA ASP A 186 -8.18 9.17 13.67
C ASP A 186 -7.18 10.25 14.12
N GLY A 187 -7.71 11.38 14.61
CA GLY A 187 -6.91 12.48 15.15
C GLY A 187 -6.49 12.32 16.63
N SER A 188 -6.88 11.21 17.27
CA SER A 188 -6.77 11.05 18.73
C SER A 188 -5.33 11.13 19.26
N LEU A 189 -4.36 10.70 18.44
CA LEU A 189 -2.97 10.78 18.83
C LEU A 189 -2.41 12.21 18.74
N VAL A 190 -2.82 12.97 17.72
CA VAL A 190 -2.46 14.38 17.59
C VAL A 190 -2.99 15.15 18.80
N GLU A 191 -4.22 14.88 19.22
CA GLU A 191 -4.81 15.46 20.43
C GLU A 191 -4.00 15.10 21.69
N LYS A 192 -3.59 13.84 21.82
CA LYS A 192 -2.76 13.38 22.95
C LYS A 192 -1.40 14.07 22.98
N ILE A 193 -0.73 14.20 21.84
CA ILE A 193 0.56 14.91 21.71
C ILE A 193 0.37 16.37 22.10
N GLN A 194 -0.67 17.04 21.58
CA GLN A 194 -0.97 18.42 21.93
C GLN A 194 -1.26 18.59 23.43
N GLN A 195 -1.95 17.64 24.06
CA GLN A 195 -2.21 17.66 25.48
C GLN A 195 -0.93 17.53 26.32
N VAL A 196 -0.02 16.63 25.94
CA VAL A 196 1.30 16.48 26.60
C VAL A 196 2.15 17.74 26.46
N LEU A 197 2.16 18.35 25.26
CA LEU A 197 2.89 19.61 25.04
C LEU A 197 2.31 20.76 25.86
N ARG A 198 0.97 20.85 25.98
CA ARG A 198 0.30 21.86 26.81
C ARG A 198 0.50 21.65 28.31
N SER A 199 0.68 20.40 28.76
CA SER A 199 0.88 20.11 30.18
C SER A 199 2.30 20.39 30.67
N GLY A 200 3.25 20.72 29.77
CA GLY A 200 4.63 21.05 30.12
C GLY A 200 5.45 19.88 30.67
N HIS A 201 4.90 18.66 30.69
CA HIS A 201 5.52 17.44 31.21
C HIS A 201 6.34 16.70 30.15
N LEU A 202 7.16 17.42 29.38
CA LEU A 202 8.17 16.75 28.56
C LEU A 202 9.22 16.17 29.50
N SER A 203 9.37 14.84 29.48
CA SER A 203 10.47 14.16 30.17
C SER A 203 11.78 14.80 29.73
N THR A 204 12.56 15.30 30.68
CA THR A 204 13.97 15.64 30.46
C THR A 204 14.76 14.34 30.40
N ASP A 205 14.45 13.46 29.46
CA ASP A 205 15.36 12.38 29.13
C ASP A 205 16.63 13.03 28.59
N LYS A 206 17.78 12.60 29.12
CA LYS A 206 19.08 13.02 28.63
C LYS A 206 19.26 12.44 27.23
N LEU A 207 18.77 13.17 26.23
CA LEU A 207 19.03 12.89 24.83
C LEU A 207 20.55 12.91 24.62
N SER A 208 21.05 11.88 23.95
CA SER A 208 22.44 11.87 23.53
C SER A 208 22.66 12.98 22.50
N PRO A 209 23.89 13.50 22.31
CA PRO A 209 24.17 14.53 21.31
C PRO A 209 23.78 14.17 19.85
N ALA A 210 23.41 12.92 19.58
CA ALA A 210 23.04 12.40 18.27
C ALA A 210 21.51 12.24 18.07
N GLN A 211 20.69 12.66 19.03
CA GLN A 211 19.21 12.71 18.97
C GLN A 211 18.74 14.16 19.07
#